data_AF-A0A959Y523-F1
#
_entry.id   AF-A0A959Y523-F1
#
_cell.length_a   1.000
_cell.length_b   1.000
_cell.length_c   1.000
_cell.angle_alpha   90.00
_cell.angle_beta   90.00
_cell.angle_gamma   90.00
#
_symmetry.space_group_name_H-M   'P 1'
#
loop_
_entity.id
_entity.type
_entity.pdbx_description
1 polymer ?
#
loop_
_entity_poly.entity_id
_entity_poly.type
_entity_poly.pdbx_seq_one_letter_code
_entity_poly.pdbx_strand_id
1 'polypeptide(L)'
;MRLTRTLPLIALLSLSTQTMAQRDGFGLGFILGEPTGISFKGWLKDTRAIDGAVAWDLNHNNTLNLHADYLFHNYDLIRVNKGALPLYFGPGVRFRAWQDGRYWRHGEWHDTEGRADLAFRFPVGLAYQFDRAPLDVFLEFAPAIGLLPATYFDIDGGLG
;
A
#
# COMPACT_ATOMS: atom_id res chain seq x y z
N MET A 1 -6.20 -23.44 -38.93
CA MET A 1 -6.37 -22.60 -37.73
C MET A 1 -5.03 -21.94 -37.42
N ARG A 2 -4.90 -20.62 -37.65
CA ARG A 2 -3.66 -19.87 -37.44
C ARG A 2 -3.64 -19.32 -36.01
N LEU A 3 -2.66 -19.73 -35.20
CA LEU A 3 -2.39 -19.15 -33.89
C LEU A 3 -1.65 -17.82 -34.07
N THR A 4 -2.31 -16.70 -33.79
CA THR A 4 -1.67 -15.40 -33.65
C THR A 4 -1.20 -15.22 -32.21
N ARG A 5 0.11 -15.30 -32.01
CA ARG A 5 0.78 -14.90 -30.76
C ARG A 5 0.86 -13.38 -30.70
N THR A 6 0.06 -12.75 -29.85
CA THR A 6 0.23 -11.34 -29.47
C THR A 6 1.21 -11.27 -28.29
N LEU A 7 2.41 -10.74 -28.52
CA LEU A 7 3.36 -10.35 -27.48
C LEU A 7 2.91 -9.01 -26.86
N PRO A 8 2.83 -8.85 -25.53
CA PRO A 8 2.61 -7.54 -24.95
C PRO A 8 3.92 -6.74 -25.03
N LEU A 9 3.82 -5.57 -25.66
CA LEU A 9 4.85 -4.56 -25.78
C LEU A 9 5.09 -3.93 -24.39
N ILE A 10 6.21 -4.27 -23.76
CA ILE A 10 6.67 -3.59 -22.54
C ILE A 10 7.21 -2.21 -22.97
N ALA A 11 6.40 -1.17 -22.78
CA ALA A 11 6.81 0.21 -22.96
C ALA A 11 7.69 0.63 -21.77
N LEU A 12 9.01 0.67 -21.98
CA LEU A 12 9.95 1.33 -21.07
C LEU A 12 9.71 2.85 -21.14
N LEU A 13 8.98 3.41 -20.17
CA LEU A 13 9.01 4.86 -19.91
C LEU A 13 10.29 5.18 -19.12
N SER A 14 11.33 5.59 -19.84
CA SER A 14 12.49 6.24 -19.25
C SER A 14 12.15 7.69 -18.90
N LEU A 15 11.62 7.92 -17.70
CA LEU A 15 11.58 9.26 -17.11
C LEU A 15 12.92 9.52 -16.42
N SER A 16 13.67 10.50 -16.95
CA SER A 16 14.82 11.10 -16.29
C SER A 16 14.37 11.79 -15.00
N THR A 17 14.49 11.12 -13.86
CA THR A 17 14.28 11.75 -12.55
C THR A 17 15.58 12.37 -12.08
N GLN A 18 15.53 13.69 -11.85
CA GLN A 18 16.58 14.38 -11.13
C GLN A 18 16.66 13.74 -9.75
N THR A 19 17.86 13.30 -9.37
CA THR A 19 18.18 12.75 -8.05
C THR A 19 18.08 13.85 -7.00
N MET A 20 16.86 14.24 -6.65
CA MET A 20 16.58 14.80 -5.35
C MET A 20 16.07 13.65 -4.49
N ALA A 21 16.50 13.58 -3.23
CA ALA A 21 15.93 12.62 -2.27
C ALA A 21 14.41 12.66 -2.42
N GLN A 22 13.77 11.50 -2.52
CA GLN A 22 12.37 11.30 -2.95
C GLN A 22 11.39 12.07 -2.05
N ARG A 23 11.28 13.37 -2.27
CA ARG A 23 10.50 14.38 -1.53
C ARG A 23 9.55 15.13 -2.45
N ASP A 24 9.60 14.81 -3.74
CA ASP A 24 8.77 15.32 -4.81
C ASP A 24 8.42 14.18 -5.78
N GLY A 25 7.50 14.46 -6.71
CA GLY A 25 7.11 13.52 -7.74
C GLY A 25 6.24 12.35 -7.25
N PHE A 26 6.35 11.23 -7.97
CA PHE A 26 5.47 10.07 -7.83
C PHE A 26 6.29 8.78 -7.73
N GLY A 27 5.94 7.92 -6.79
CA GLY A 27 6.53 6.59 -6.58
C GLY A 27 5.49 5.49 -6.78
N LEU A 28 5.96 4.34 -7.27
CA LEU A 28 5.21 3.08 -7.34
C LEU A 28 6.01 2.02 -6.61
N GLY A 29 5.31 1.18 -5.85
CA GLY A 29 5.94 0.14 -5.05
C GLY A 29 5.05 -1.09 -4.89
N PHE A 30 5.53 -2.01 -4.08
CA PHE A 30 4.79 -3.19 -3.67
C PHE A 30 4.79 -3.26 -2.15
N ILE A 31 3.74 -3.81 -1.58
CA ILE A 31 3.62 -4.04 -0.14
C ILE A 31 3.68 -5.54 0.10
N LEU A 32 4.53 -5.98 1.01
CA LEU A 32 4.58 -7.31 1.57
C LEU A 32 4.03 -7.24 3.00
N GLY A 33 2.97 -8.00 3.27
CA GLY A 33 2.31 -8.02 4.57
C GLY A 33 0.82 -8.29 4.46
N GLU A 34 0.08 -7.84 5.47
CA GLU A 34 -1.38 -7.89 5.49
C GLU A 34 -1.90 -6.44 5.48
N PRO A 35 -2.23 -5.89 4.29
CA PRO A 35 -2.41 -6.56 2.99
C PRO A 35 -1.15 -6.55 2.08
N THR A 36 -1.06 -7.50 1.14
CA THR A 36 0.00 -7.56 0.09
C THR A 36 -0.51 -6.95 -1.21
N GLY A 37 0.25 -6.06 -1.86
CA GLY A 37 -0.28 -5.32 -3.00
C GLY A 37 0.67 -4.40 -3.73
N ILE A 38 0.10 -3.48 -4.51
CA ILE A 38 0.79 -2.40 -5.21
C ILE A 38 0.48 -1.10 -4.48
N SER A 39 1.52 -0.32 -4.18
CA SER A 39 1.40 1.01 -3.57
C SER A 39 1.79 2.11 -4.53
N PHE A 40 1.31 3.31 -4.25
CA PHE A 40 1.68 4.53 -4.94
C PHE A 40 1.78 5.68 -3.95
N LYS A 41 2.75 6.58 -4.19
CA LYS A 41 2.98 7.75 -3.35
C LYS A 41 3.14 8.98 -4.23
N GLY A 42 2.33 10.00 -4.01
CA GLY A 42 2.42 11.29 -4.68
C GLY A 42 2.80 12.38 -3.68
N TRP A 43 3.97 12.99 -3.86
CA TRP A 43 4.42 14.10 -3.01
C TRP A 43 3.67 15.38 -3.35
N LEU A 44 3.12 16.03 -2.33
CA LEU A 44 2.47 17.34 -2.45
C LEU A 44 3.44 18.47 -2.12
N LYS A 45 4.33 18.22 -1.15
CA LYS A 45 5.41 19.10 -0.67
C LYS A 45 6.50 18.22 -0.06
N ASP A 46 7.66 18.79 0.22
CA ASP A 46 8.84 18.07 0.75
C ASP A 46 8.61 17.22 2.02
N THR A 47 7.54 17.51 2.77
CA THR A 47 7.17 16.84 4.03
C THR A 47 5.75 16.29 4.03
N ARG A 48 5.06 16.28 2.87
CA ARG A 48 3.66 15.85 2.77
C ARG A 48 3.41 15.06 1.49
N ALA A 49 2.72 13.93 1.62
CA ALA A 49 2.38 13.08 0.48
C ALA A 49 0.95 12.55 0.60
N ILE A 50 0.36 12.21 -0.55
CA ILE A 50 -0.76 11.28 -0.61
C ILE A 50 -0.16 9.91 -0.88
N ASP A 51 -0.56 8.93 -0.08
CA ASP A 51 -0.22 7.54 -0.25
C ASP A 51 -1.48 6.73 -0.54
N GLY A 52 -1.35 5.62 -1.24
CA GLY A 52 -2.43 4.67 -1.39
C GLY A 52 -1.96 3.35 -1.93
N ALA A 53 -2.81 2.34 -1.77
CA ALA A 53 -2.52 1.00 -2.27
C ALA A 53 -3.77 0.27 -2.74
N VAL A 54 -3.52 -0.64 -3.67
CA VAL A 54 -4.44 -1.69 -4.08
C VAL A 54 -3.79 -3.01 -3.69
N ALA A 55 -4.41 -3.71 -2.75
CA ALA A 55 -3.85 -4.91 -2.17
C ALA A 55 -4.90 -6.02 -2.12
N TRP A 56 -4.42 -7.25 -2.05
CA TRP A 56 -5.26 -8.44 -2.02
C TRP A 56 -4.66 -9.48 -1.08
N ASP A 57 -5.52 -10.28 -0.47
CA ASP A 57 -5.05 -11.43 0.29
C ASP A 57 -4.53 -12.49 -0.69
N LEU A 58 -3.33 -13.02 -0.43
CA LEU A 58 -2.78 -14.14 -1.21
C LEU A 58 -3.46 -15.48 -0.87
N ASN A 59 -4.30 -15.50 0.16
CA ASN A 59 -5.02 -16.67 0.66
C ASN A 59 -6.48 -16.72 0.13
N HIS A 60 -7.15 -17.85 0.32
CA HIS A 60 -8.48 -18.21 -0.23
C HIS A 60 -9.65 -17.23 0.05
N ASN A 61 -9.44 -16.17 0.84
CA ASN A 61 -10.39 -15.07 0.97
C ASN A 61 -10.01 -14.02 -0.06
N ASN A 62 -10.69 -13.97 -1.20
CA ASN A 62 -10.52 -12.94 -2.23
C ASN A 62 -10.93 -11.56 -1.69
N THR A 63 -10.11 -10.99 -0.81
CA THR A 63 -10.31 -9.68 -0.22
C THR A 63 -9.59 -8.66 -1.08
N LEU A 64 -10.32 -7.73 -1.68
CA LEU A 64 -9.74 -6.50 -2.20
C LEU A 64 -9.59 -5.53 -1.04
N ASN A 65 -8.40 -4.98 -0.85
CA ASN A 65 -8.10 -3.96 0.15
C ASN A 65 -7.57 -2.71 -0.56
N LEU A 66 -8.28 -1.60 -0.39
CA LEU A 66 -7.91 -0.29 -0.92
C LEU A 66 -7.67 0.65 0.25
N HIS A 67 -6.61 1.44 0.21
CA HIS A 67 -6.46 2.55 1.14
C HIS A 67 -5.88 3.79 0.47
N ALA A 68 -6.12 4.93 1.12
CA ALA A 68 -5.52 6.20 0.78
C ALA A 68 -5.27 7.02 2.06
N ASP A 69 -4.07 7.57 2.18
CA ASP A 69 -3.57 8.25 3.37
C ASP A 69 -2.97 9.62 3.00
N TYR A 70 -3.10 10.58 3.92
CA TYR A 70 -2.42 11.86 3.85
C TYR A 70 -1.28 11.88 4.86
N LEU A 71 -0.05 11.72 4.37
CA LEU A 71 1.12 11.49 5.22
C LEU A 71 1.91 12.78 5.46
N PHE A 72 2.44 12.90 6.68
CA PHE A 72 3.43 13.88 7.10
C PHE A 72 4.76 13.18 7.36
N HIS A 73 5.87 13.74 6.89
CA HIS A 73 7.21 13.17 7.05
C HIS A 73 8.09 14.06 7.93
N ASN A 74 8.57 13.50 9.04
CA ASN A 74 9.50 14.15 9.95
C ASN A 74 10.92 13.59 9.75
N TYR A 75 11.77 14.39 9.11
CA TYR A 75 13.16 14.06 8.82
C TYR A 75 14.14 14.37 9.96
N ASP A 76 13.71 15.14 10.97
CA ASP A 76 14.57 15.59 12.06
C ASP A 76 14.62 14.61 13.23
N LEU A 77 13.64 13.71 13.32
CA LEU A 77 13.51 12.77 14.43
C LEU A 77 14.63 11.71 14.44
N ILE A 78 15.01 11.20 13.26
CA ILE A 78 16.02 10.15 13.11
C ILE A 78 17.03 10.58 12.06
N ARG A 79 18.26 10.83 12.49
CA ARG A 79 19.36 11.26 11.61
C ARG A 79 20.26 10.08 11.28
N VAL A 80 20.50 9.87 9.99
CA VAL A 80 21.36 8.81 9.46
C VAL A 80 22.51 9.43 8.68
N ASN A 81 23.66 8.75 8.64
CA ASN A 81 24.86 9.27 7.97
C ASN A 81 24.75 9.25 6.43
N LYS A 82 23.84 8.44 5.88
CA LYS A 82 23.59 8.28 4.44
C LYS A 82 22.09 8.15 4.22
N GLY A 83 21.59 8.76 3.14
CA GLY A 83 20.16 8.77 2.83
C GLY A 83 19.35 9.60 3.82
N ALA A 84 18.07 9.28 3.93
CA ALA A 84 17.16 9.85 4.92
C ALA A 84 16.27 8.76 5.53
N LEU A 85 15.93 8.89 6.81
CA LEU A 85 15.03 7.95 7.50
C LEU A 85 13.89 8.71 8.18
N PRO A 86 13.00 9.40 7.43
CA PRO A 86 11.84 10.04 8.00
C PRO A 86 10.95 9.05 8.75
N LEU A 87 10.50 9.46 9.93
CA LEU A 87 9.28 8.93 10.51
C LEU A 87 8.09 9.62 9.86
N TYR A 88 7.11 8.85 9.41
CA TYR A 88 5.89 9.39 8.83
C TYR A 88 4.66 8.92 9.58
N PHE A 89 3.61 9.72 9.50
CA PHE A 89 2.30 9.41 10.07
C PHE A 89 1.22 10.23 9.39
N GLY A 90 -0.05 9.82 9.52
CA GLY A 90 -1.15 10.62 9.02
C GLY A 90 -2.49 9.93 9.09
N PRO A 91 -3.59 10.66 8.83
CA PRO A 91 -4.91 10.05 8.70
C PRO A 91 -5.13 9.49 7.30
N GLY A 92 -6.00 8.49 7.21
CA GLY A 92 -6.54 8.04 5.94
C GLY A 92 -7.76 7.15 6.06
N VAL A 93 -8.13 6.54 4.95
CA VAL A 93 -9.31 5.70 4.80
C VAL A 93 -8.94 4.38 4.16
N ARG A 94 -9.67 3.33 4.55
CA ARG A 94 -9.53 1.99 3.99
C ARG A 94 -10.90 1.45 3.62
N PHE A 95 -10.97 0.82 2.46
CA PHE A 95 -12.13 0.06 1.99
C PHE A 95 -11.70 -1.38 1.73
N ARG A 96 -12.41 -2.35 2.31
CA ARG A 96 -12.23 -3.76 1.95
C ARG A 96 -13.50 -4.34 1.38
N ALA A 97 -13.36 -5.18 0.37
CA ALA A 97 -14.45 -5.95 -0.20
C ALA A 97 -14.07 -7.42 -0.28
N TRP A 98 -14.92 -8.27 0.28
CA TRP A 98 -14.85 -9.71 0.17
C TRP A 98 -15.87 -10.15 -0.87
N GLN A 99 -15.43 -10.94 -1.83
CA GLN A 99 -16.32 -11.48 -2.85
C GLN A 99 -17.08 -12.71 -2.35
N ASP A 100 -18.33 -12.87 -2.79
CA ASP A 100 -19.08 -14.12 -2.64
C ASP A 100 -18.27 -15.27 -3.22
N GLY A 101 -18.19 -16.38 -2.49
CA GLY A 101 -17.41 -17.52 -2.93
C GLY A 101 -17.86 -18.81 -2.28
N ARG A 102 -17.58 -19.92 -2.95
CA ARG A 102 -17.73 -21.26 -2.38
C ARG A 102 -16.37 -21.94 -2.41
N TYR A 103 -15.86 -22.34 -1.26
CA TYR A 103 -14.60 -23.06 -1.17
C TYR A 103 -14.79 -24.41 -0.48
N TRP A 104 -14.01 -25.42 -0.92
CA TRP A 104 -14.03 -26.75 -0.33
C TRP A 104 -12.96 -26.87 0.74
N ARG A 105 -13.34 -27.21 1.97
CA ARG A 105 -12.41 -27.44 3.07
C ARG A 105 -12.91 -28.63 3.91
N HIS A 106 -12.00 -29.54 4.28
CA HIS A 106 -12.30 -30.73 5.09
C HIS A 106 -13.46 -31.61 4.60
N GLY A 107 -13.69 -31.69 3.28
CA GLY A 107 -14.76 -32.55 2.74
C GLY A 107 -16.14 -31.88 2.68
N GLU A 108 -16.22 -30.59 2.97
CA GLU A 108 -17.45 -29.81 2.94
C GLU A 108 -17.30 -28.52 2.13
N TRP A 109 -18.39 -28.08 1.50
CA TRP A 109 -18.48 -26.80 0.83
C TRP A 109 -18.85 -25.72 1.85
N HIS A 110 -18.03 -24.68 1.95
CA HIS A 110 -18.33 -23.47 2.69
C HIS A 110 -18.67 -22.34 1.73
N ASP A 111 -19.85 -21.76 1.90
CA ASP A 111 -20.26 -20.53 1.23
C ASP A 111 -19.82 -19.32 2.07
N THR A 112 -19.23 -18.32 1.41
CA THR A 112 -18.87 -17.02 1.97
C THR A 112 -19.79 -15.98 1.34
N GLU A 113 -20.47 -15.19 2.20
CA GLU A 113 -21.26 -14.05 1.76
C GLU A 113 -20.37 -12.83 1.54
N GLY A 114 -20.66 -12.11 0.46
CA GLY A 114 -20.02 -10.88 0.06
C GLY A 114 -20.29 -9.80 1.08
N ARG A 115 -19.22 -9.12 1.49
CA ARG A 115 -19.31 -8.03 2.45
C ARG A 115 -18.29 -6.96 2.09
N ALA A 116 -18.54 -5.75 2.55
CA ALA A 116 -17.60 -4.67 2.43
C ALA A 116 -17.51 -3.92 3.76
N ASP A 117 -16.33 -3.35 4.02
CA ASP A 117 -16.12 -2.45 5.13
C ASP A 117 -15.51 -1.13 4.67
N LEU A 118 -15.70 -0.13 5.52
CA LEU A 118 -15.05 1.16 5.42
C LEU A 118 -14.48 1.50 6.80
N ALA A 119 -13.22 1.91 6.84
CA ALA A 119 -12.52 2.24 8.07
C ALA A 119 -11.74 3.55 7.93
N PHE A 120 -11.62 4.28 9.04
CA PHE A 120 -10.54 5.27 9.18
C PHE A 120 -9.28 4.55 9.65
N ARG A 121 -8.13 4.92 9.11
CA ARG A 121 -6.82 4.41 9.53
C ARG A 121 -5.89 5.55 9.90
N PHE A 122 -4.88 5.24 10.71
CA PHE A 122 -3.83 6.18 11.08
C PHE A 122 -2.46 5.50 10.96
N PRO A 123 -1.88 5.41 9.75
CA PRO A 123 -0.53 4.87 9.57
C PRO A 123 0.53 5.63 10.35
N VAL A 124 1.48 4.87 10.88
CA VAL A 124 2.75 5.33 11.43
C VAL A 124 3.85 4.42 10.89
N GLY A 125 4.87 5.00 10.29
CA GLY A 125 5.93 4.22 9.66
C GLY A 125 7.27 4.91 9.57
N LEU A 126 8.25 4.16 9.10
CA LEU A 126 9.60 4.62 8.79
C LEU A 126 9.83 4.36 7.30
N ALA A 127 10.44 5.32 6.61
CA ALA A 127 10.88 5.13 5.22
C ALA A 127 12.37 5.44 5.10
N TYR A 128 13.18 4.48 4.68
CA TYR A 128 14.58 4.72 4.35
C TYR A 128 14.70 5.10 2.87
N GLN A 129 15.02 6.35 2.61
CA GLN A 129 15.22 6.91 1.28
C GLN A 129 16.71 6.87 0.92
N PHE A 130 17.04 6.21 -0.19
CA PHE A 130 18.43 6.11 -0.66
C PHE A 130 18.91 7.44 -1.27
N ASP A 131 20.17 7.80 -1.03
CA ASP A 131 20.77 9.05 -1.53
C ASP A 131 21.10 9.00 -3.03
N ARG A 132 21.38 7.80 -3.56
CA ARG A 132 21.88 7.57 -4.92
C ARG A 132 20.92 6.81 -5.82
N ALA A 133 19.73 6.48 -5.31
CA ALA A 133 18.72 5.76 -6.06
C ALA A 133 17.35 6.39 -5.77
N PRO A 134 16.47 6.53 -6.78
CA PRO A 134 15.09 6.95 -6.59
C PRO A 134 14.26 5.77 -6.04
N LEU A 135 14.69 5.24 -4.90
CA LEU A 135 14.08 4.12 -4.21
C LEU A 135 13.99 4.48 -2.74
N ASP A 136 12.92 4.02 -2.11
CA ASP A 136 12.74 3.95 -0.68
C ASP A 136 12.33 2.53 -0.28
N VAL A 137 12.61 2.19 0.98
CA VAL A 137 12.00 1.03 1.63
C VAL A 137 11.30 1.50 2.89
N PHE A 138 10.12 0.99 3.18
CA PHE A 138 9.31 1.44 4.31
C PHE A 138 8.81 0.28 5.15
N LEU A 139 8.58 0.57 6.43
CA LEU A 139 7.89 -0.27 7.38
C LEU A 139 6.74 0.52 7.98
N GLU A 140 5.54 -0.04 7.95
CA GLU A 140 4.32 0.61 8.40
C GLU A 140 3.54 -0.23 9.40
N PHE A 141 2.96 0.47 10.38
CA PHE A 141 1.94 -0.01 11.28
C PHE A 141 0.75 0.97 11.25
N ALA A 142 -0.46 0.48 11.01
CA ALA A 142 -1.64 1.33 10.83
C ALA A 142 -2.84 0.81 11.63
N PRO A 143 -3.08 1.34 12.85
CA PRO A 143 -4.35 1.10 13.53
C PRO A 143 -5.51 1.67 12.72
N ALA A 144 -6.62 0.94 12.71
CA ALA A 144 -7.83 1.32 12.00
C ALA A 144 -9.08 1.10 12.86
N ILE A 145 -10.07 1.96 12.63
CA ILE A 145 -11.40 1.88 13.21
C ILE A 145 -12.40 1.69 12.07
N GLY A 146 -13.00 0.51 12.01
CA GLY A 146 -14.12 0.23 11.14
C GLY A 146 -15.31 1.13 11.47
N LEU A 147 -16.04 1.57 10.45
CA LEU A 147 -17.25 2.38 10.58
C LEU A 147 -18.46 1.59 10.07
N LEU A 148 -18.29 0.91 8.94
CA LEU A 148 -19.31 0.11 8.30
C LEU A 148 -18.85 -1.33 8.19
N PRO A 149 -19.73 -2.32 8.40
CA PRO A 149 -21.14 -2.17 8.84
C PRO A 149 -21.29 -1.88 10.34
N ALA A 150 -20.21 -2.02 11.12
CA ALA A 150 -20.19 -1.76 12.56
C ALA A 150 -18.83 -1.20 12.97
N THR A 151 -18.76 -0.63 14.17
CA THR A 151 -17.49 -0.17 14.74
C THR A 151 -16.69 -1.31 15.30
N TYR A 152 -15.46 -1.50 14.80
CA TYR A 152 -14.51 -2.48 15.30
C TYR A 152 -13.08 -1.93 15.19
N PHE A 153 -12.19 -2.45 16.01
CA PHE A 153 -10.77 -2.12 15.96
C PHE A 153 -10.02 -3.11 15.09
N ASP A 154 -9.06 -2.63 14.31
CA ASP A 154 -8.25 -3.42 13.40
C ASP A 154 -6.84 -2.83 13.28
N ILE A 155 -5.91 -3.59 12.72
CA ILE A 155 -4.52 -3.17 12.51
C ILE A 155 -4.06 -3.72 11.16
N ASP A 156 -3.51 -2.83 10.33
CA ASP A 156 -2.74 -3.22 9.14
C ASP A 156 -1.23 -3.06 9.40
N GLY A 157 -0.42 -3.83 8.66
CA GLY A 157 1.03 -3.70 8.69
C GLY A 157 1.67 -4.16 7.39
N GLY A 158 2.75 -3.48 6.99
CA GLY A 158 3.40 -3.75 5.72
C GLY A 158 4.85 -3.31 5.67
N LEU A 159 5.62 -4.00 4.83
CA LEU A 159 6.96 -3.65 4.40
C LEU A 159 6.95 -3.46 2.89
N GLY A 160 7.61 -2.44 2.34
CA GLY A 160 7.73 -2.24 0.90
C GLY A 160 8.99 -1.53 0.49
#